data_AF-A0A0F2PGX0-F1
#
_entry.id   AF-A0A0F2PGX0-F1
#
_cell.length_a   1.000
_cell.length_b   1.000
_cell.length_c   1.000
_cell.angle_alpha   90.00
_cell.angle_beta   90.00
_cell.angle_gamma   90.00
#
_symmetry.space_group_name_H-M   'P 1'
#
loop_
_entity.id
_entity.type
_entity.pdbx_description
1 polymer ?
#
loop_
_entity_poly.entity_id
_entity_poly.type
_entity_poly.pdbx_seq_one_letter_code
_entity_poly.pdbx_strand_id
1 'polypeptide(L)' 'MNDHVKETRYYVNGEPYDAMRHKLTVREILEIAGLTPVEDYRLIRENGNKEFTDYNEEVPISKNESFMALYKGVTPTSWR' A
#
# COMPACT_ATOMS: atom_id res chain seq x y z
N MET A 1 -13.47 3.23 28.47
CA MET A 1 -12.96 4.20 27.49
C MET A 1 -13.02 3.50 26.15
N ASN A 2 -14.07 3.74 25.36
CA ASN A 2 -14.20 3.14 24.03
C ASN A 2 -13.35 3.99 23.08
N ASP A 3 -12.12 3.55 22.85
CA ASP A 3 -11.32 4.07 21.76
C ASP A 3 -12.08 3.71 20.48
N HIS A 4 -12.77 4.67 19.89
CA HIS A 4 -13.38 4.51 18.58
C HIS A 4 -12.23 4.31 17.60
N VAL A 5 -11.87 3.06 17.33
CA VAL A 5 -10.96 2.70 16.25
C VAL A 5 -11.62 3.23 14.98
N LYS A 6 -11.18 4.40 14.51
CA LYS A 6 -11.67 4.99 13.28
C LYS A 6 -11.03 4.21 12.14
N GLU A 7 -11.71 3.15 11.74
CA GLU A 7 -11.38 2.42 10.52
C GLU A 7 -11.37 3.41 9.36
N THR A 8 -10.18 3.62 8.80
CA THR A 8 -9.99 4.52 7.66
C THR A 8 -9.93 3.66 6.42
N ARG A 9 -10.96 3.74 5.59
CA ARG A 9 -11.00 3.04 4.31
C ARG A 9 -10.07 3.70 3.30
N TYR A 10 -9.21 2.89 2.70
CA TYR A 10 -8.28 3.22 1.63
C TYR A 10 -8.37 2.16 0.53
N TYR A 11 -7.69 2.38 -0.58
CA TYR A 11 -7.71 1.50 -1.74
C TYR A 11 -6.27 1.15 -2.15
N VAL A 12 -6.01 -0.11 -2.47
CA VAL A 12 -4.73 -0.55 -3.05
C VAL A 12 -5.03 -1.31 -4.32
N ASN A 13 -4.46 -0.90 -5.46
CA ASN A 13 -4.76 -1.48 -6.78
C ASN A 13 -6.27 -1.48 -7.12
N GLY A 14 -7.02 -0.52 -6.58
CA GLY A 14 -8.48 -0.44 -6.74
C GLY A 14 -9.28 -1.33 -5.79
N GLU A 15 -8.64 -2.18 -4.97
CA GLU A 15 -9.30 -2.99 -3.95
C GLU A 15 -9.44 -2.21 -2.63
N PRO A 16 -10.61 -2.26 -1.96
CA PRO A 16 -10.83 -1.55 -0.70
C PRO A 16 -10.21 -2.29 0.49
N TYR A 17 -9.51 -1.54 1.34
CA TYR A 17 -8.93 -2.00 2.59
C TYR A 17 -9.27 -1.05 3.72
N ASP A 18 -9.36 -1.56 4.95
CA ASP A 18 -9.69 -0.78 6.13
C ASP A 18 -8.47 -0.71 7.07
N ALA A 19 -7.93 0.49 7.29
CA ALA A 19 -6.81 0.70 8.18
C ALA A 19 -7.31 0.96 9.61
N MET A 20 -6.84 0.15 10.56
CA MET A 20 -7.10 0.36 11.99
C MET A 20 -6.27 1.51 12.57
N ARG A 21 -5.19 1.93 11.87
CA ARG A 21 -4.28 2.99 12.29
C ARG A 21 -4.22 4.11 11.25
N HIS A 22 -3.96 5.32 11.70
CA HIS A 22 -3.78 6.50 10.83
C HIS A 22 -2.47 6.52 10.06
N LYS A 23 -1.53 5.63 10.38
CA LYS A 23 -0.23 5.50 9.72
C LYS A 23 0.09 4.02 9.55
N LEU A 24 0.52 3.67 8.35
CA LEU A 24 1.02 2.34 8.01
C LEU A 24 2.33 2.50 7.26
N THR A 25 3.24 1.57 7.44
CA THR A 25 4.45 1.53 6.62
C THR A 25 4.13 1.05 5.22
N VAL A 26 4.95 1.45 4.24
CA VAL A 26 4.84 0.97 2.86
C VAL A 26 4.83 -0.56 2.80
N ARG A 27 5.69 -1.22 3.59
CA ARG A 27 5.71 -2.68 3.75
C ARG A 27 4.35 -3.21 4.20
N GLU A 28 3.79 -2.69 5.29
CA GLU A 28 2.49 -3.16 5.81
C GLU A 28 1.39 -3.04 4.76
N ILE A 29 1.33 -1.93 4.01
CA ILE A 29 0.32 -1.71 2.97
C ILE A 29 0.42 -2.78 1.88
N LEU A 30 1.64 -3.09 1.43
CA LEU A 30 1.89 -4.13 0.43
C LEU A 30 1.60 -5.54 0.98
N GLU A 31 1.98 -5.83 2.23
CA GLU A 31 1.69 -7.12 2.89
C GLU A 31 0.19 -7.35 3.07
N ILE A 32 -0.56 -6.32 3.50
CA ILE A 32 -2.03 -6.38 3.66
C ILE A 32 -2.70 -6.64 2.32
N ALA A 33 -2.18 -6.07 1.23
CA ALA A 33 -2.65 -6.31 -0.12
C ALA A 33 -2.22 -7.68 -0.70
N GLY A 34 -1.53 -8.52 0.08
CA GLY A 34 -1.05 -9.84 -0.36
C GLY A 34 0.09 -9.79 -1.38
N LEU A 35 0.79 -8.65 -1.48
CA LEU A 35 1.87 -8.43 -2.44
C LEU A 35 3.20 -8.88 -1.84
N THR A 36 3.41 -10.19 -1.84
CA THR A 36 4.63 -10.82 -1.33
C THR A 36 5.43 -11.49 -2.45
N PRO A 37 6.76 -11.29 -2.50
CA PRO A 37 7.57 -10.46 -1.62
C PRO A 37 7.37 -8.95 -1.88
N VAL A 38 7.23 -8.14 -0.82
CA VAL A 38 7.04 -6.68 -0.95
C VAL A 38 8.17 -5.98 -1.70
N GLU A 39 9.36 -6.58 -1.65
CA GLU A 39 10.57 -6.13 -2.32
C GLU A 39 10.47 -6.20 -3.85
N ASP A 40 9.46 -6.86 -4.40
CA ASP A 40 9.17 -6.88 -5.83
C ASP A 40 8.21 -5.76 -6.24
N TYR A 41 7.65 -5.00 -5.30
CA TYR A 41 6.65 -3.96 -5.57
C TYR A 41 7.12 -2.59 -5.06
N ARG A 42 6.66 -1.52 -5.70
CA ARG A 42 6.71 -0.12 -5.20
C ARG A 42 5.30 0.34 -4.94
N LEU A 43 5.13 1.06 -3.85
CA LEU A 43 3.87 1.72 -3.56
C LEU A 43 3.89 3.12 -4.18
N ILE A 44 2.85 3.44 -4.93
CA ILE A 44 2.65 4.75 -5.54
C ILE A 44 1.37 5.32 -4.95
N ARG A 45 1.46 6.51 -4.35
CA ARG A 45 0.27 7.26 -3.94
C ARG A 45 -0.34 7.89 -5.17
N GLU A 46 -1.58 7.53 -5.51
CA GLU A 46 -2.28 8.18 -6.63
C GLU A 46 -2.52 9.66 -6.32
N ASN A 47 -2.83 9.95 -5.05
CA ASN A 47 -2.98 11.31 -4.55
C ASN A 47 -1.61 12.02 -4.48
N GLY A 48 -1.30 12.79 -5.52
CA GLY A 48 -0.04 13.55 -5.64
C GLY A 48 1.08 12.80 -6.36
N ASN A 49 0.82 11.61 -6.90
CA ASN A 49 1.78 10.82 -7.68
C ASN A 49 3.15 10.63 -6.98
N LYS A 50 3.11 10.36 -5.67
CA LYS A 50 4.31 10.15 -4.86
C LYS A 50 4.67 8.67 -4.88
N GLU A 51 5.83 8.33 -5.45
CA GLU A 51 6.42 7.01 -5.31
C GLU A 51 7.12 6.86 -3.96
N PHE A 52 6.87 5.74 -3.29
CA PHE A 52 7.60 5.35 -2.09
C PHE A 52 8.60 4.25 -2.45
N THR A 53 9.89 4.57 -2.27
CA THR A 53 11.00 3.62 -2.47
C THR A 53 11.47 3.00 -1.17
N ASP A 54 11.20 3.62 -0.03
CA ASP A 54 11.56 3.12 1.30
C ASP A 54 10.39 2.33 1.91
N TYR A 55 10.65 1.07 2.24
CA TYR A 55 9.63 0.16 2.77
C TYR A 55 9.22 0.45 4.23
N ASN A 56 10.09 1.14 4.98
CA ASN A 56 9.85 1.51 6.36
C ASN A 56 9.30 2.95 6.48
N GLU A 57 9.12 3.66 5.36
CA GLU A 57 8.49 4.98 5.36
C GLU A 57 7.06 4.88 5.87
N GLU A 58 6.75 5.66 6.90
CA GLU A 58 5.40 5.78 7.44
C GLU A 58 4.53 6.62 6.52
N VAL A 59 3.49 6.00 5.98
CA VAL A 59 2.51 6.64 5.12
C VAL A 59 1.25 6.95 5.92
N PRO A 60 0.86 8.24 6.04
CA PRO A 60 -0.39 8.61 6.69
C PRO A 60 -1.58 8.17 5.83
N ILE A 61 -2.42 7.29 6.36
CA ILE A 61 -3.61 6.79 5.66
C ILE A 61 -4.76 7.77 5.88
N SER A 62 -5.23 8.33 4.76
CA SER A 62 -6.40 9.22 4.73
C SER A 62 -7.60 8.49 4.16
N LYS A 63 -8.80 8.97 4.52
CA LYS A 63 -10.05 8.41 4.02
C LYS A 63 -10.15 8.62 2.51
N ASN A 64 -10.58 7.59 1.78
CA ASN A 64 -10.69 7.57 0.32
C ASN A 64 -9.33 7.75 -0.38
N GLU A 65 -8.24 7.39 0.28
CA GLU A 65 -6.95 7.41 -0.37
C GLU A 65 -6.73 6.16 -1.21
N SER A 66 -6.11 6.34 -2.38
CA SER A 66 -5.76 5.25 -3.27
C SER A 66 -4.26 5.15 -3.45
N PHE A 67 -3.79 3.91 -3.40
CA PHE A 67 -2.43 3.51 -3.67
C PHE A 67 -2.42 2.51 -4.83
N MET A 68 -1.37 2.57 -5.62
CA MET A 68 -1.10 1.63 -6.68
C MET A 68 0.21 0.93 -6.37
N ALA A 69 0.20 -0.40 -6.32
CA ALA A 69 1.40 -1.18 -6.19
C ALA A 69 1.91 -1.56 -7.58
N LEU A 70 3.04 -0.98 -7.96
CA LEU A 70 3.69 -1.26 -9.23
C LEU A 70 4.75 -2.34 -9.03
N TYR A 71 4.64 -3.44 -9.77
CA TYR A 71 5.67 -4.49 -9.80
C TYR A 71 6.96 -3.93 -10.40
N LYS A 72 8.07 -3.99 -9.66
CA LYS A 72 9.41 -3.54 -10.03
C LYS A 72 10.15 -4.49 -10.95
N GLY A 73 9.78 -5.77 -10.94
CA GLY A 73 10.49 -6.77 -11.71
C GLY A 73 10.27 -6.57 -13.20
N VAL A 74 11.28 -6.92 -13.99
CA VAL A 74 11.00 -7.42 -15.35
C VAL A 74 10.03 -8.59 -15.14
N THR A 75 8.86 -8.56 -15.77
CA THR A 75 8.05 -9.79 -15.86
C THR A 75 9.01 -10.90 -16.30
N PRO A 76 9.17 -12.01 -15.57
CA PRO A 76 9.92 -13.13 -16.11
C PRO A 76 9.11 -13.59 -17.32
N THR A 77 9.50 -13.13 -18.50
CA THR A 77 9.02 -13.69 -19.74
C THR A 77 9.56 -15.10 -19.75
N SER A 78 8.77 -16.03 -19.24
CA SER A 78 9.04 -17.45 -19.35
C SER A 78 8.88 -17.81 -20.82
N TRP A 79 9.91 -17.55 -21.63
CA TRP A 79 10.09 -18.25 -22.89
C TRP A 79 10.73 -19.57 -22.55
N ARG A 80 9.92 -20.63 -22.58
CA ARG A 80 10.42 -21.97 -22.79
C ARG A 80 9.39 -22.82 -23.51
#